data_AF-A0A954F5W1-F1
#
_entry.id   AF-A0A954F5W1-F1
#
_cell.length_a   1.000
_cell.length_b   1.000
_cell.length_c   1.000
_cell.angle_alpha   90.00
_cell.angle_beta   90.00
_cell.angle_gamma   90.00
#
_symmetry.space_group_name_H-M   'P 1'
#
loop_
_entity.id
_entity.type
_entity.pdbx_description
1 polymer ?
#
loop_
_entity_poly.entity_id
_entity_poly.type
_entity_poly.pdbx_seq_one_letter_code
_entity_poly.pdbx_strand_id
1 'polypeptide(L)'
;MDKAERGEARAMNPGELLTVLQAAEWSGHSVSTVRRRMESGELRFEILREKGRDVQRIRWVDLCDLYPELLDDTPTASAPQPGKHPSDSPVAEAGEDPGDTHSTPMGLSLQSLTEQRDDLREQCYDLRIRLSQAEKERQVAVGALLQAQQQFLAVDGHSTPHGGVPLWKRGGFWALTVCAGGFLWILAGMLDRQAETISESQAAWARTLSEETQERLKFQGQRMDGERRAMQDRWLELENSNKAQQAALLAKWEQDQATFGEIKERFDTLEERSTQTQQLVQSGWSGDRQVQEAWRNNQAEESLERWKALREETLGVLRAQAQV
;
A
#
# COMPACT_ATOMS: atom_id res chain seq x y z
N MET A 1 -20.60 -23.84 -10.47
CA MET A 1 -20.29 -22.69 -11.34
C MET A 1 -20.06 -23.22 -12.74
N ASP A 2 -21.06 -22.99 -13.59
CA ASP A 2 -20.98 -23.32 -15.01
C ASP A 2 -20.00 -22.39 -15.73
N LYS A 3 -19.43 -22.86 -16.85
CA LYS A 3 -18.45 -22.10 -17.64
C LYS A 3 -18.96 -20.73 -18.12
N ALA A 4 -20.27 -20.50 -18.12
CA ALA A 4 -20.89 -19.25 -18.53
C ALA A 4 -20.69 -18.11 -17.50
N GLU A 5 -20.77 -18.39 -16.19
CA GLU A 5 -20.62 -17.38 -15.13
C GLU A 5 -19.16 -16.89 -15.02
N ARG A 6 -18.18 -17.74 -15.37
CA ARG A 6 -16.75 -17.35 -15.40
C ARG A 6 -16.39 -16.46 -16.59
N GLY A 7 -17.21 -16.45 -17.65
CA GLY A 7 -17.03 -15.54 -18.78
C GLY A 7 -17.38 -14.10 -18.43
N GLU A 8 -18.34 -13.90 -17.51
CA GLU A 8 -18.74 -12.57 -17.02
C GLU A 8 -17.65 -11.91 -16.16
N ALA A 9 -16.77 -12.71 -15.55
CA ALA A 9 -15.59 -12.25 -14.81
C ALA A 9 -14.68 -11.31 -15.58
N ARG A 10 -14.48 -11.62 -16.86
CA ARG A 10 -13.56 -10.88 -17.74
C ARG A 10 -14.17 -9.57 -18.25
N ALA A 11 -15.48 -9.37 -18.08
CA ALA A 11 -16.20 -8.17 -18.49
C ALA A 11 -16.56 -7.25 -17.31
N MET A 12 -16.24 -7.64 -16.08
CA MET A 12 -16.59 -6.89 -14.88
C MET A 12 -15.75 -5.61 -14.79
N ASN A 13 -16.40 -4.48 -14.55
CA ASN A 13 -15.68 -3.21 -14.50
C ASN A 13 -14.76 -3.18 -13.27
N PRO A 14 -13.54 -2.64 -13.38
CA PRO A 14 -12.61 -2.57 -12.25
C PRO A 14 -13.13 -1.76 -11.05
N GLY A 15 -14.07 -0.84 -11.29
CA GLY A 15 -14.76 -0.07 -10.25
C GLY A 15 -16.04 -0.71 -9.70
N GLU A 16 -16.38 -1.93 -10.12
CA GLU A 16 -17.62 -2.58 -9.69
C GLU A 16 -17.53 -3.05 -8.23
N LEU A 17 -18.61 -2.83 -7.49
CA LEU A 17 -18.70 -3.04 -6.05
C LEU A 17 -19.43 -4.33 -5.72
N LEU A 18 -18.68 -5.31 -5.25
CA LEU A 18 -19.17 -6.63 -4.89
C LEU A 18 -19.61 -6.70 -3.44
N THR A 19 -20.67 -7.44 -3.17
CA THR A 19 -20.99 -7.84 -1.79
C THR A 19 -19.96 -8.85 -1.29
N VAL A 20 -19.82 -8.99 0.04
CA VAL A 20 -18.94 -10.00 0.65
C VAL A 20 -19.28 -11.43 0.19
N LEU A 21 -20.57 -11.72 -0.04
CA LEU A 21 -21.03 -13.00 -0.58
C LEU A 21 -20.54 -13.23 -2.00
N GLN A 22 -20.68 -12.23 -2.87
CA GLN A 22 -20.15 -12.29 -4.23
C GLN A 22 -18.63 -12.43 -4.20
N ALA A 23 -17.92 -11.60 -3.43
CA ALA A 23 -16.46 -11.73 -3.33
C ALA A 23 -16.00 -13.13 -2.89
N ALA A 24 -16.73 -13.80 -2.00
CA ALA A 24 -16.47 -15.17 -1.59
C ALA A 24 -16.72 -16.19 -2.71
N GLU A 25 -17.85 -16.08 -3.42
CA GLU A 25 -18.16 -16.94 -4.57
C GLU A 25 -17.11 -16.81 -5.68
N TRP A 26 -16.69 -15.59 -5.95
CA TRP A 26 -15.77 -15.24 -7.02
C TRP A 26 -14.33 -15.65 -6.68
N SER A 27 -13.89 -15.45 -5.44
CA SER A 27 -12.57 -15.90 -4.97
C SER A 27 -12.48 -17.41 -4.72
N GLY A 28 -13.60 -18.13 -4.73
CA GLY A 28 -13.65 -19.55 -4.35
C GLY A 28 -13.36 -19.81 -2.87
N HIS A 29 -13.42 -18.78 -2.02
CA HIS A 29 -13.17 -18.86 -0.58
C HIS A 29 -14.44 -18.72 0.24
N SER A 30 -14.37 -19.12 1.52
CA SER A 30 -15.50 -18.96 2.43
C SER A 30 -15.71 -17.49 2.81
N VAL A 31 -16.97 -17.11 3.08
CA VAL A 31 -17.33 -15.75 3.53
C VAL A 31 -16.57 -15.35 4.80
N SER A 32 -16.32 -16.28 5.72
CA SER A 32 -15.55 -16.01 6.94
C SER A 32 -14.07 -15.72 6.62
N THR A 33 -13.49 -16.40 5.64
CA THR A 33 -12.13 -16.10 5.15
C THR A 33 -12.05 -14.69 4.58
N VAL A 34 -13.03 -14.30 3.75
CA VAL A 34 -13.08 -12.95 3.16
C VAL A 34 -13.24 -11.90 4.25
N ARG A 35 -14.16 -12.08 5.20
CA ARG A 35 -14.34 -11.16 6.35
C ARG A 35 -13.10 -11.02 7.20
N ARG A 36 -12.43 -12.14 7.53
CA ARG A 36 -11.18 -12.11 8.31
C ARG A 36 -10.10 -11.27 7.62
N ARG A 37 -10.02 -11.32 6.28
CA ARG A 37 -9.07 -10.51 5.51
C ARG A 37 -9.47 -9.04 5.40
N MET A 38 -10.76 -8.74 5.46
CA MET A 38 -11.24 -7.36 5.60
C MET A 38 -10.89 -6.80 6.99
N GLU A 39 -11.09 -7.61 8.04
CA GLU A 39 -10.78 -7.26 9.43
C GLU A 39 -9.27 -7.08 9.66
N SER A 40 -8.42 -7.87 9.00
CA SER A 40 -6.96 -7.70 9.06
C SER A 40 -6.44 -6.52 8.23
N GLY A 41 -7.30 -5.88 7.43
CA GLY A 41 -6.95 -4.77 6.53
C GLY A 41 -6.24 -5.21 5.25
N GLU A 42 -6.12 -6.51 4.98
CA GLU A 42 -5.57 -7.05 3.74
C GLU A 42 -6.49 -6.80 2.54
N LEU A 43 -7.81 -6.82 2.77
CA LEU A 43 -8.82 -6.58 1.74
C LEU A 43 -9.55 -5.25 2.03
N ARG A 44 -9.44 -4.30 1.10
CA ARG A 44 -10.12 -3.01 1.22
C ARG A 44 -11.61 -3.15 0.93
N PHE A 45 -12.41 -2.36 1.64
CA PHE A 45 -13.86 -2.31 1.43
C PHE A 45 -14.38 -0.91 1.67
N GLU A 46 -15.53 -0.65 1.07
CA GLU A 46 -16.32 0.56 1.23
C GLU A 46 -17.58 0.25 2.02
N ILE A 47 -17.98 1.18 2.87
CA ILE A 47 -19.25 1.10 3.57
C ILE A 47 -20.23 1.98 2.81
N LEU A 48 -21.22 1.35 2.17
CA LEU A 48 -22.29 2.04 1.48
C LEU A 48 -23.60 1.90 2.25
N ARG A 49 -24.32 3.02 2.39
CA ARG A 49 -25.63 3.01 3.05
C ARG A 49 -26.72 2.63 2.05
N GLU A 50 -27.19 1.39 2.13
CA GLU A 50 -28.26 0.85 1.30
C GLU A 50 -29.50 0.55 2.14
N LYS A 51 -30.65 1.12 1.76
CA LYS A 51 -31.94 0.94 2.47
C LYS A 51 -31.84 1.21 3.99
N GLY A 52 -31.01 2.19 4.37
CA GLY A 52 -30.81 2.60 5.75
C GLY A 52 -29.82 1.74 6.56
N ARG A 53 -29.20 0.72 5.96
CA ARG A 53 -28.16 -0.12 6.59
C ARG A 53 -26.82 0.07 5.90
N ASP A 54 -25.76 -0.03 6.69
CA ASP A 54 -24.39 -0.01 6.20
C ASP A 54 -24.02 -1.38 5.64
N VAL A 55 -23.72 -1.42 4.35
CA VAL A 55 -23.34 -2.63 3.62
C VAL A 55 -21.89 -2.49 3.20
N GLN A 56 -21.08 -3.47 3.58
CA GLN A 56 -19.68 -3.56 3.17
C GLN A 56 -19.61 -4.08 1.73
N ARG A 57 -18.93 -3.32 0.87
CA ARG A 57 -18.75 -3.59 -0.55
C ARG A 57 -17.26 -3.61 -0.87
N ILE A 58 -16.81 -4.59 -1.63
CA ILE A 58 -15.41 -4.78 -2.01
C ILE A 58 -15.28 -4.42 -3.49
N ARG A 59 -14.31 -3.60 -3.87
CA ARG A 59 -14.07 -3.32 -5.29
C ARG A 59 -13.46 -4.55 -5.94
N TRP A 60 -13.86 -4.85 -7.16
CA TRP A 60 -13.32 -5.98 -7.91
C TRP A 60 -11.78 -5.97 -8.01
N VAL A 61 -11.18 -4.79 -8.24
CA VAL A 61 -9.71 -4.65 -8.30
C VAL A 61 -9.04 -5.04 -6.99
N ASP A 62 -9.58 -4.61 -5.84
CA ASP A 62 -8.99 -4.94 -4.54
C ASP A 62 -9.05 -6.46 -4.27
N LEU A 63 -10.07 -7.15 -4.81
CA LEU A 63 -10.16 -8.60 -4.74
C LEU A 63 -9.13 -9.29 -5.66
N CYS A 64 -8.95 -8.79 -6.88
CA CYS A 64 -7.96 -9.31 -7.83
C CYS A 64 -6.52 -9.06 -7.38
N ASP A 65 -6.24 -7.93 -6.72
CA ASP A 65 -4.91 -7.64 -6.16
C ASP A 65 -4.51 -8.67 -5.09
N LEU A 66 -5.49 -9.13 -4.31
CA LEU A 66 -5.27 -10.12 -3.25
C LEU A 66 -5.25 -11.56 -3.76
N TYR A 67 -5.95 -11.83 -4.86
CA TYR A 67 -6.08 -13.13 -5.51
C TYR A 67 -5.77 -13.01 -7.01
N PRO A 68 -4.50 -12.84 -7.39
CA PRO A 68 -4.10 -12.65 -8.80
C PRO A 68 -4.45 -13.87 -9.67
N GLU A 69 -4.61 -15.05 -9.09
CA GLU A 69 -5.12 -16.25 -9.75
C GLU A 69 -6.54 -16.09 -10.31
N LEU A 70 -7.29 -15.06 -9.91
CA LEU A 70 -8.58 -14.72 -10.52
C LEU A 70 -8.43 -14.09 -11.91
N LEU A 71 -7.25 -13.55 -12.23
CA LEU A 71 -6.92 -12.99 -13.54
C LEU A 71 -6.35 -14.05 -14.49
N ASP A 72 -5.68 -15.07 -13.95
CA ASP A 72 -5.01 -16.13 -14.71
C ASP A 72 -5.79 -17.45 -14.63
N ASP A 73 -6.47 -17.81 -15.72
CA ASP A 73 -7.06 -19.15 -15.94
C ASP A 73 -5.97 -20.24 -16.05
N THR A 74 -5.30 -20.58 -14.95
CA THR A 74 -4.66 -21.89 -14.81
C THR A 74 -5.49 -22.74 -13.86
N PRO A 75 -5.97 -23.92 -14.29
CA PRO A 75 -6.86 -24.75 -13.49
C PRO A 75 -6.05 -25.36 -12.34
N THR A 76 -5.97 -24.65 -11.22
CA THR A 76 -5.42 -25.22 -9.99
C THR A 76 -6.51 -26.07 -9.36
N ALA A 77 -6.15 -27.32 -9.10
CA ALA A 77 -7.02 -28.42 -8.75
C ALA A 77 -7.93 -28.12 -7.56
N SER A 78 -9.13 -28.72 -7.63
CA SER A 78 -10.17 -28.73 -6.60
C SER A 78 -9.64 -29.00 -5.20
N ALA A 79 -9.98 -28.12 -4.25
CA ALA A 79 -9.95 -28.40 -2.81
C ALA A 79 -11.36 -28.84 -2.34
N PRO A 80 -11.45 -29.72 -1.33
CA PRO A 80 -12.64 -30.53 -1.05
C PRO A 80 -13.73 -29.74 -0.33
N GLN A 81 -14.98 -29.89 -0.77
CA GLN A 81 -16.15 -29.42 -0.04
C GLN A 81 -16.49 -30.35 1.14
N PRO A 82 -16.78 -29.80 2.33
CA PRO A 82 -17.58 -30.50 3.31
C PRO A 82 -18.99 -29.88 3.42
N GLY A 83 -19.99 -30.73 3.22
CA GLY A 83 -21.21 -30.80 4.05
C GLY A 83 -22.20 -29.63 4.01
N LYS A 84 -23.28 -29.81 3.24
CA LYS A 84 -24.57 -29.12 3.44
C LYS A 84 -25.14 -29.43 4.83
N HIS A 85 -25.53 -28.39 5.57
CA HIS A 85 -26.62 -28.47 6.55
C HIS A 85 -27.49 -27.20 6.45
N PRO A 86 -28.81 -27.33 6.31
CA PRO A 86 -29.73 -26.21 6.52
C PRO A 86 -30.14 -26.18 8.00
N SER A 87 -30.20 -25.00 8.61
CA SER A 87 -30.95 -24.83 9.85
C SER A 87 -31.45 -23.40 10.00
N ASP A 88 -32.74 -23.31 10.30
CA ASP A 88 -33.58 -22.14 10.47
C ASP A 88 -33.21 -21.24 11.67
N SER A 89 -33.57 -19.95 11.52
CA SER A 89 -33.88 -18.81 12.45
C SER A 89 -34.00 -19.07 13.99
N PRO A 90 -34.03 -18.05 14.91
CA PRO A 90 -34.34 -16.61 14.71
C PRO A 90 -33.56 -15.56 15.58
N VAL A 91 -33.81 -14.29 15.22
CA VAL A 91 -33.93 -13.05 16.03
C VAL A 91 -33.39 -13.04 17.48
N ALA A 92 -32.49 -12.08 17.75
CA ALA A 92 -32.37 -11.42 19.05
C ALA A 92 -32.12 -9.91 18.85
N GLU A 93 -33.03 -9.11 19.40
CA GLU A 93 -32.95 -7.67 19.61
C GLU A 93 -31.95 -7.32 20.73
N ALA A 94 -31.49 -6.06 20.72
CA ALA A 94 -31.15 -5.18 21.85
C ALA A 94 -29.69 -4.66 21.95
N GLY A 95 -29.58 -3.32 22.10
CA GLY A 95 -28.41 -2.54 22.57
C GLY A 95 -27.84 -1.61 21.48
N GLU A 96 -28.31 -0.36 21.28
CA GLU A 96 -27.92 0.89 22.00
C GLU A 96 -26.40 1.14 21.97
N ASP A 97 -25.86 1.90 21.00
CA ASP A 97 -25.61 3.38 20.95
C ASP A 97 -24.09 3.69 21.17
N PRO A 98 -23.56 4.91 20.92
CA PRO A 98 -22.58 5.16 19.87
C PRO A 98 -21.21 5.63 20.41
N GLY A 99 -20.16 5.56 19.60
CA GLY A 99 -18.85 6.07 20.01
C GLY A 99 -17.90 6.24 18.84
N ASP A 100 -17.80 7.49 18.36
CA ASP A 100 -16.74 8.03 17.53
C ASP A 100 -15.36 7.49 17.93
N THR A 101 -14.45 7.30 16.97
CA THR A 101 -13.05 7.75 17.10
C THR A 101 -12.22 7.58 15.82
N HIS A 102 -11.62 8.70 15.42
CA HIS A 102 -10.28 8.88 14.85
C HIS A 102 -9.91 8.32 13.47
N SER A 103 -10.01 9.23 12.49
CA SER A 103 -9.22 9.26 11.27
C SER A 103 -7.71 9.37 11.56
N THR A 104 -6.93 8.39 11.09
CA THR A 104 -5.45 8.40 11.11
C THR A 104 -4.91 8.69 9.70
N PRO A 105 -3.87 9.53 9.51
CA PRO A 105 -3.45 9.96 8.18
C PRO A 105 -2.58 8.91 7.48
N MET A 106 -3.15 8.23 6.47
CA MET A 106 -2.51 7.17 5.66
C MET A 106 -1.75 7.73 4.42
N GLY A 107 -1.31 8.99 4.47
CA GLY A 107 -0.82 9.72 3.29
C GLY A 107 0.64 9.49 2.91
N LEU A 108 1.49 9.00 3.82
CA LEU A 108 2.95 8.95 3.62
C LEU A 108 3.47 7.62 3.03
N SER A 109 2.67 6.54 3.03
CA SER A 109 3.10 5.23 2.49
C SER A 109 2.81 5.03 0.99
N LEU A 110 1.93 5.84 0.40
CA LEU A 110 1.58 5.72 -1.02
C LEU A 110 2.65 6.32 -1.93
N GLN A 111 3.35 7.36 -1.50
CA GLN A 111 4.40 8.00 -2.31
C GLN A 111 5.64 7.11 -2.49
N SER A 112 6.08 6.44 -1.42
CA SER A 112 7.21 5.50 -1.51
C SER A 112 6.87 4.28 -2.37
N LEU A 113 5.62 3.81 -2.32
CA LEU A 113 5.15 2.72 -3.19
C LEU A 113 5.07 3.15 -4.67
N THR A 114 4.71 4.41 -4.95
CA THR A 114 4.71 4.92 -6.33
C THR A 114 6.12 5.07 -6.89
N GLU A 115 7.08 5.54 -6.09
CA GLU A 115 8.50 5.62 -6.50
C GLU A 115 9.05 4.22 -6.77
N GLN A 116 8.79 3.25 -5.89
CA GLN A 116 9.23 1.87 -6.08
C GLN A 116 8.61 1.21 -7.33
N ARG A 117 7.36 1.54 -7.66
CA ARG A 117 6.70 1.07 -8.89
C ARG A 117 7.36 1.66 -10.14
N ASP A 118 7.71 2.94 -10.10
CA ASP A 118 8.28 3.63 -11.26
C ASP A 118 9.72 3.18 -11.52
N ASP A 119 10.52 2.93 -10.46
CA ASP A 119 11.83 2.28 -10.56
C ASP A 119 11.74 0.88 -11.19
N LEU A 120 10.77 0.06 -10.78
CA LEU A 120 10.55 -1.27 -11.35
C LEU A 120 10.12 -1.21 -12.83
N ARG A 121 9.38 -0.17 -13.23
CA ARG A 121 9.02 0.04 -14.64
C ARG A 121 10.24 0.40 -15.46
N GLU A 122 11.10 1.27 -14.97
CA GLU A 122 12.34 1.65 -15.65
C GLU A 122 13.25 0.43 -15.84
N GLN A 123 13.42 -0.40 -14.81
CA GLN A 123 14.18 -1.66 -14.91
C GLN A 123 13.59 -2.63 -15.94
N CYS A 124 12.26 -2.75 -16.01
CA CYS A 124 11.60 -3.56 -17.03
C CYS A 124 11.85 -3.04 -18.45
N TYR A 125 11.83 -1.72 -18.65
CA TYR A 125 12.13 -1.10 -19.95
C TYR A 125 13.58 -1.34 -20.37
N ASP A 126 14.53 -1.18 -19.45
CA ASP A 126 15.95 -1.42 -19.72
C ASP A 126 16.23 -2.88 -20.09
N LEU A 127 15.64 -3.84 -19.38
CA LEU A 127 15.76 -5.26 -19.70
C LEU A 127 15.19 -5.57 -21.08
N ARG A 128 14.07 -4.94 -21.46
CA ARG A 128 13.45 -5.12 -22.78
C ARG A 128 14.34 -4.59 -23.90
N ILE A 129 14.99 -3.43 -23.70
CA ILE A 129 15.94 -2.87 -24.67
C ILE A 129 17.14 -3.80 -24.84
N ARG A 130 17.72 -4.30 -23.74
CA ARG A 130 18.85 -5.25 -23.79
C ARG A 130 18.49 -6.55 -24.49
N LEU A 131 17.30 -7.10 -24.23
CA LEU A 131 16.83 -8.30 -24.91
C LEU A 131 16.63 -8.07 -26.42
N SER A 132 16.05 -6.93 -26.79
CA SER A 132 15.93 -6.54 -28.21
C SER A 132 17.29 -6.37 -28.89
N GLN A 133 18.31 -5.92 -28.18
CA GLN A 133 19.66 -5.75 -28.74
C GLN A 133 20.36 -7.11 -28.91
N ALA A 134 20.29 -7.97 -27.90
CA ALA A 134 20.81 -9.34 -27.98
C ALA A 134 20.16 -10.14 -29.12
N GLU A 135 18.87 -9.94 -29.37
CA GLU A 135 18.16 -10.61 -30.47
C GLU A 135 18.61 -10.10 -31.85
N LYS A 136 18.89 -8.80 -31.99
CA LYS A 136 19.48 -8.25 -33.22
C LYS A 136 20.89 -8.80 -33.46
N GLU A 137 21.73 -8.86 -32.43
CA GLU A 137 23.09 -9.43 -32.52
C GLU A 137 23.05 -10.91 -32.93
N ARG A 138 22.11 -11.68 -32.35
CA ARG A 138 21.85 -13.06 -32.76
C ARG A 138 21.45 -13.15 -34.24
N GLN A 139 20.54 -12.30 -34.72
CA GLN A 139 20.12 -12.29 -36.12
C GLN A 139 21.28 -11.97 -37.07
N VAL A 140 22.14 -11.01 -36.71
CA VAL A 140 23.35 -10.68 -37.49
C VAL A 140 24.32 -11.86 -37.51
N ALA A 141 24.56 -12.50 -36.36
CA ALA A 141 25.45 -13.66 -36.26
C ALA A 141 24.94 -14.85 -37.09
N VAL A 142 23.65 -15.15 -37.04
CA VAL A 142 23.03 -16.21 -37.85
C VAL A 142 23.12 -15.89 -39.34
N GLY A 143 22.89 -14.62 -39.73
CA GLY A 143 23.03 -14.17 -41.12
C GLY A 143 24.46 -14.35 -41.64
N ALA A 144 25.46 -13.96 -40.85
CA ALA A 144 26.87 -14.13 -41.20
C ALA A 144 27.27 -15.61 -41.34
N LEU A 145 26.75 -16.48 -40.46
CA LEU A 145 26.99 -17.93 -40.50
C LEU A 145 26.41 -18.56 -41.78
N LEU A 146 25.17 -18.19 -42.14
CA LEU A 146 24.54 -18.66 -43.37
C LEU A 146 25.28 -18.17 -44.62
N GLN A 147 25.74 -16.92 -44.63
CA GLN A 147 26.52 -16.38 -45.73
C GLN A 147 27.88 -17.08 -45.87
N ALA A 148 28.57 -17.37 -44.77
CA ALA A 148 29.81 -18.15 -44.76
C ALA A 148 29.59 -19.58 -45.28
N GLN A 149 28.48 -20.22 -44.90
CA GLN A 149 28.12 -21.55 -45.38
C GLN A 149 27.82 -21.55 -46.90
N GLN A 150 27.12 -20.53 -47.40
CA GLN A 150 26.85 -20.37 -48.83
C GLN A 150 28.14 -20.14 -49.63
N GLN A 151 29.07 -19.33 -49.12
CA GLN A 151 30.37 -19.11 -49.75
C GLN A 151 31.21 -20.39 -49.80
N PHE A 152 31.18 -21.19 -48.73
CA PHE A 152 31.86 -22.49 -48.69
C PHE A 152 31.30 -23.46 -49.75
N LEU A 153 29.97 -23.56 -49.85
CA LEU A 153 29.31 -24.41 -50.85
C LEU A 153 29.55 -23.92 -52.29
N ALA A 154 29.67 -22.61 -52.51
CA ALA A 154 29.96 -22.04 -53.82
C ALA A 154 31.40 -22.37 -54.29
N VAL A 155 32.36 -22.46 -53.37
CA VAL A 155 33.76 -22.82 -53.68
C VAL A 155 33.87 -24.30 -54.09
N ASP A 156 33.13 -25.21 -53.45
CA ASP A 156 33.12 -26.63 -53.83
C ASP A 156 32.47 -26.85 -55.21
N GLY A 157 31.45 -26.08 -55.56
CA GLY A 157 30.70 -26.19 -56.82
C GLY A 157 31.44 -25.74 -58.10
N HIS A 158 32.61 -25.10 -58.00
CA HIS A 158 33.41 -24.69 -59.16
C HIS A 158 34.62 -25.59 -59.45
N SER A 159 34.77 -26.69 -58.70
CA SER A 159 35.81 -27.68 -58.97
C SER A 159 35.28 -28.79 -59.90
N THR A 160 35.72 -28.73 -61.15
CA THR A 160 35.50 -29.63 -62.31
C THR A 160 34.27 -29.31 -63.17
N PRO A 161 34.48 -29.03 -64.47
CA PRO A 161 34.86 -30.10 -65.39
C PRO A 161 35.88 -29.69 -66.48
N HIS A 162 36.95 -30.47 -66.64
CA HIS A 162 37.39 -30.97 -67.96
C HIS A 162 38.37 -32.13 -67.73
N GLY A 163 38.17 -33.19 -68.51
CA GLY A 163 38.80 -34.50 -68.33
C GLY A 163 40.33 -34.43 -68.19
N GLY A 164 40.81 -34.83 -67.03
CA GLY A 164 42.22 -34.97 -66.72
C GLY A 164 42.35 -35.93 -65.55
N VAL A 165 43.20 -36.94 -65.73
CA VAL A 165 43.45 -38.10 -64.86
C VAL A 165 43.30 -37.79 -63.36
N PRO A 166 42.64 -38.66 -62.58
CA PRO A 166 42.46 -38.48 -61.14
C PRO A 166 43.75 -38.14 -60.38
N LEU A 167 43.80 -36.93 -59.79
CA LEU A 167 44.93 -36.38 -59.02
C LEU A 167 45.38 -37.25 -57.83
N TRP A 168 44.52 -38.15 -57.34
CA TRP A 168 44.87 -39.09 -56.26
C TRP A 168 45.94 -40.13 -56.65
N LYS A 169 46.23 -40.33 -57.95
CA LYS A 169 47.31 -41.23 -58.42
C LYS A 169 48.69 -40.57 -58.59
N ARG A 170 48.85 -39.26 -58.35
CA ARG A 170 50.11 -38.51 -58.62
C ARG A 170 50.82 -37.94 -57.38
N GLY A 171 50.57 -38.47 -56.19
CA GLY A 171 51.22 -37.98 -54.95
C GLY A 171 50.76 -36.60 -54.47
N GLY A 172 49.95 -35.88 -55.26
CA GLY A 172 49.37 -34.58 -54.89
C GLY A 172 48.36 -34.65 -53.74
N PHE A 173 47.73 -35.81 -53.51
CA PHE A 173 46.82 -36.01 -52.38
C PHE A 173 47.53 -35.88 -51.03
N TRP A 174 48.76 -36.40 -50.92
CA TRP A 174 49.57 -36.26 -49.70
C TRP A 174 50.05 -34.83 -49.48
N ALA A 175 50.39 -34.11 -50.55
CA ALA A 175 50.72 -32.68 -50.45
C ALA A 175 49.51 -31.87 -49.97
N LEU A 176 48.31 -32.17 -50.47
CA LEU A 176 47.07 -31.52 -50.04
C LEU A 176 46.71 -31.82 -48.57
N THR A 177 46.84 -33.07 -48.12
CA THR A 177 46.56 -33.43 -46.72
C THR A 177 47.60 -32.85 -45.76
N VAL A 178 48.88 -32.81 -46.14
CA VAL A 178 49.93 -32.18 -45.32
C VAL A 178 49.76 -30.67 -45.26
N CYS A 179 49.43 -30.00 -46.37
CA CYS A 179 49.14 -28.56 -46.37
C CYS A 179 47.86 -28.24 -45.58
N ALA A 180 46.80 -29.04 -45.72
CA ALA A 180 45.58 -28.87 -44.93
C ALA A 180 45.81 -29.12 -43.44
N GLY A 181 46.60 -30.15 -43.09
CA GLY A 181 46.99 -30.44 -41.70
C GLY A 181 47.85 -29.33 -41.09
N GLY A 182 48.82 -28.79 -41.85
CA GLY A 182 49.63 -27.65 -41.41
C GLY A 182 48.80 -26.38 -41.23
N PHE A 183 47.85 -26.11 -42.13
CA PHE A 183 46.94 -24.98 -42.01
C PHE A 183 46.01 -25.12 -40.79
N LEU A 184 45.45 -26.32 -40.57
CA LEU A 184 44.63 -26.62 -39.38
C LEU A 184 45.42 -26.50 -38.08
N TRP A 185 46.71 -26.87 -38.08
CA TRP A 185 47.57 -26.72 -36.90
C TRP A 185 47.87 -25.25 -36.60
N ILE A 186 48.14 -24.43 -37.62
CA ILE A 186 48.30 -22.98 -37.46
C ILE A 186 47.00 -22.34 -36.96
N LEU A 187 45.85 -22.75 -37.51
CA LEU A 187 44.53 -22.28 -37.07
C LEU A 187 44.24 -22.65 -35.62
N ALA A 188 44.54 -23.89 -35.21
CA ALA A 188 44.41 -24.33 -33.84
C ALA A 188 45.28 -23.48 -32.90
N GLY A 189 46.52 -23.19 -33.26
CA GLY A 189 47.39 -22.31 -32.47
C GLY A 189 46.92 -20.84 -32.40
N MET A 190 46.30 -20.32 -33.46
CA MET A 190 45.68 -18.99 -33.42
C MET A 190 44.42 -18.96 -32.57
N LEU A 191 43.59 -20.01 -32.63
CA LEU A 191 42.39 -20.13 -31.80
C LEU A 191 42.74 -20.26 -30.31
N ASP A 192 43.82 -20.98 -29.98
CA ASP A 192 44.29 -21.12 -28.59
C ASP A 192 44.77 -19.77 -28.04
N ARG A 193 45.56 -19.02 -28.84
CA ARG A 193 45.95 -17.64 -28.47
C ARG A 193 44.76 -16.69 -28.37
N GLN A 194 43.75 -16.83 -29.23
CA GLN A 194 42.54 -16.02 -29.12
C GLN A 194 41.76 -16.38 -27.84
N ALA A 195 41.63 -17.66 -27.51
CA ALA A 195 40.99 -18.10 -26.28
C ALA A 195 41.69 -17.53 -25.03
N GLU A 196 43.02 -17.49 -25.03
CA GLU A 196 43.82 -16.90 -23.96
C GLU A 196 43.53 -15.39 -23.81
N THR A 197 43.59 -14.63 -24.91
CA THR A 197 43.28 -13.18 -24.87
C THR A 197 41.82 -12.87 -24.49
N ILE A 198 40.87 -13.73 -24.88
CA ILE A 198 39.47 -13.61 -24.48
C ILE A 198 39.33 -13.89 -22.98
N SER A 199 40.03 -14.90 -22.45
CA SER A 199 40.01 -15.22 -21.02
C SER A 199 40.60 -14.10 -20.16
N GLU A 200 41.70 -13.47 -20.60
CA GLU A 200 42.32 -12.36 -19.89
C GLU A 200 41.45 -11.11 -19.90
N SER A 201 40.84 -10.79 -21.04
CA SER A 201 39.93 -9.65 -21.17
C SER A 201 38.63 -9.86 -20.38
N GLN A 202 38.09 -11.09 -20.33
CA GLN A 202 36.95 -11.43 -19.46
C GLN A 202 37.33 -11.32 -17.98
N ALA A 203 38.50 -11.78 -17.58
CA ALA A 203 38.98 -11.66 -16.20
C ALA A 203 39.20 -10.20 -15.79
N ALA A 204 39.75 -9.37 -16.69
CA ALA A 204 39.91 -7.93 -16.46
C ALA A 204 38.55 -7.22 -16.34
N TRP A 205 37.61 -7.53 -17.23
CA TRP A 205 36.26 -6.97 -17.19
C TRP A 205 35.48 -7.38 -15.94
N ALA A 206 35.61 -8.64 -15.51
CA ALA A 206 35.00 -9.12 -14.27
C ALA A 206 35.53 -8.38 -13.03
N ARG A 207 36.84 -8.07 -12.99
CA ARG A 207 37.42 -7.27 -11.89
C ARG A 207 36.88 -5.85 -11.90
N THR A 208 36.89 -5.16 -13.04
CA THR A 208 36.38 -3.79 -13.13
C THR A 208 34.89 -3.72 -12.78
N LEU A 209 34.09 -4.69 -13.23
CA LEU A 209 32.67 -4.75 -12.90
C LEU A 209 32.46 -5.01 -11.40
N SER A 210 33.28 -5.86 -10.78
CA SER A 210 33.20 -6.14 -9.34
C SER A 210 33.59 -4.92 -8.49
N GLU A 211 34.59 -4.14 -8.91
CA GLU A 211 35.01 -2.91 -8.24
C GLU A 211 33.93 -1.84 -8.37
N GLU A 212 33.40 -1.61 -9.57
CA GLU A 212 32.35 -0.61 -9.80
C GLU A 212 31.06 -0.96 -9.04
N THR A 213 30.66 -2.24 -9.04
CA THR A 213 29.49 -2.69 -8.26
C THR A 213 29.72 -2.55 -6.76
N GLN A 214 30.93 -2.83 -6.27
CA GLN A 214 31.25 -2.64 -4.86
C GLN A 214 31.23 -1.16 -4.45
N GLU A 215 31.73 -0.26 -5.29
CA GLU A 215 31.67 1.19 -5.06
C GLU A 215 30.23 1.71 -5.08
N ARG A 216 29.41 1.27 -6.04
CA ARG A 216 27.98 1.61 -6.08
C ARG A 216 27.24 1.12 -4.84
N LEU A 217 27.51 -0.10 -4.38
CA LEU A 217 26.91 -0.63 -3.14
C LEU A 217 27.35 0.15 -1.90
N LYS A 218 28.62 0.56 -1.82
CA LYS A 218 29.11 1.42 -0.73
C LYS A 218 28.42 2.78 -0.74
N PHE A 219 28.30 3.41 -1.91
CA PHE A 219 27.63 4.70 -2.05
C PHE A 219 26.13 4.60 -1.70
N GLN A 220 25.46 3.54 -2.17
CA GLN A 220 24.07 3.26 -1.83
C GLN A 220 23.90 3.03 -0.32
N GLY A 221 24.81 2.28 0.31
CA GLY A 221 24.81 2.08 1.76
C GLY A 221 24.95 3.40 2.54
N GLN A 222 25.88 4.26 2.13
CA GLN A 222 26.06 5.58 2.75
C GLN A 222 24.83 6.48 2.58
N ARG A 223 24.18 6.43 1.42
CA ARG A 223 22.94 7.16 1.16
C ARG A 223 21.80 6.66 2.05
N MET A 224 21.60 5.34 2.15
CA MET A 224 20.59 4.73 3.01
C MET A 224 20.83 5.04 4.49
N ASP A 225 22.08 5.09 4.94
CA ASP A 225 22.43 5.49 6.31
C ASP A 225 22.11 6.97 6.57
N GLY A 226 22.35 7.84 5.58
CA GLY A 226 21.96 9.25 5.64
C GLY A 226 20.44 9.44 5.73
N GLU A 227 19.69 8.74 4.87
CA GLU A 227 18.22 8.76 4.86
C GLU A 227 17.65 8.20 6.17
N ARG A 228 18.23 7.13 6.72
CA ARG A 228 17.84 6.56 8.02
C ARG A 228 18.03 7.56 9.16
N ARG A 229 19.16 8.28 9.20
CA ARG A 229 19.39 9.33 10.21
C ARG A 229 18.39 10.47 10.08
N ALA A 230 18.15 10.96 8.86
CA ALA A 230 17.18 12.01 8.62
C ALA A 230 15.74 11.60 9.01
N MET A 231 15.37 10.34 8.77
CA MET A 231 14.09 9.78 9.21
C MET A 231 14.01 9.69 10.74
N GLN A 232 15.11 9.28 11.39
CA GLN A 232 15.19 9.20 12.85
C GLN A 232 15.07 10.59 13.50
N ASP A 233 15.72 11.61 12.93
CA ASP A 233 15.62 13.00 13.40
C ASP A 233 14.19 13.54 13.26
N ARG A 234 13.54 13.30 12.11
CA ARG A 234 12.13 13.68 11.91
C ARG A 234 11.17 12.97 12.86
N TRP A 235 11.41 11.68 13.13
CA TRP A 235 10.59 10.94 14.09
C TRP A 235 10.73 11.51 15.50
N LEU A 236 11.96 11.87 15.90
CA LEU A 236 12.25 12.45 17.20
C LEU A 236 11.66 13.88 17.34
N GLU A 237 11.65 14.66 16.25
CA GLU A 237 10.95 15.95 16.19
C GLU A 237 9.43 15.79 16.36
N LEU A 238 8.83 14.81 15.68
CA LEU A 238 7.41 14.51 15.84
C LEU A 238 7.07 14.01 17.24
N GLU A 239 7.91 13.18 17.84
CA GLU A 239 7.73 12.71 19.22
C GLU A 239 7.78 13.88 20.22
N ASN A 240 8.74 14.80 20.06
CA ASN A 240 8.85 15.99 20.89
C ASN A 240 7.65 16.94 20.71
N SER A 241 7.19 17.13 19.47
CA SER A 241 5.98 17.92 19.17
C SER A 241 4.74 17.31 19.81
N ASN A 242 4.56 15.99 19.73
CA ASN A 242 3.44 15.29 20.35
C ASN A 242 3.49 15.42 21.89
N LYS A 243 4.66 15.22 22.51
CA LYS A 243 4.83 15.45 23.96
C LYS A 243 4.50 16.89 24.36
N ALA A 244 4.90 17.88 23.57
CA ALA A 244 4.56 19.28 23.82
C ALA A 244 3.05 19.54 23.71
N GLN A 245 2.38 18.94 22.71
CA GLN A 245 0.92 19.03 22.56
C GLN A 245 0.19 18.36 23.73
N GLN A 246 0.64 17.18 24.18
CA GLN A 246 0.08 16.50 25.34
C GLN A 246 0.23 17.35 26.61
N ALA A 247 1.40 17.94 26.84
CA ALA A 247 1.63 18.83 27.97
C ALA A 247 0.71 20.08 27.91
N ALA A 248 0.51 20.65 26.72
CA ALA A 248 -0.39 21.78 26.54
C ALA A 248 -1.87 21.41 26.79
N LEU A 249 -2.30 20.22 26.36
CA LEU A 249 -3.65 19.72 26.63
C LEU A 249 -3.87 19.46 28.12
N LEU A 250 -2.90 18.89 28.82
CA LEU A 250 -2.96 18.70 30.27
C LEU A 250 -3.03 20.04 31.01
N ALA A 251 -2.21 21.01 30.63
CA ALA A 251 -2.26 22.36 31.22
C ALA A 251 -3.61 23.05 30.98
N LYS A 252 -4.20 22.90 29.78
CA LYS A 252 -5.54 23.41 29.46
C LYS A 252 -6.61 22.73 30.33
N TRP A 253 -6.52 21.41 30.50
CA TRP A 253 -7.46 20.66 31.34
C TRP A 253 -7.36 21.06 32.83
N GLU A 254 -6.16 21.26 33.36
CA GLU A 254 -5.96 21.76 34.73
C GLU A 254 -6.54 23.18 34.90
N GLN A 255 -6.36 24.04 33.91
CA GLN A 255 -6.96 25.38 33.89
C GLN A 255 -8.50 25.29 33.86
N ASP A 256 -9.06 24.43 33.00
CA ASP A 256 -10.50 24.22 32.91
C ASP A 256 -11.06 23.66 34.23
N GLN A 257 -10.35 22.74 34.91
CA GLN A 257 -10.73 22.26 36.25
C GLN A 257 -10.74 23.37 37.29
N ALA A 258 -9.74 24.25 37.29
CA ALA A 258 -9.70 25.40 38.20
C ALA A 258 -10.90 26.33 37.99
N THR A 259 -11.22 26.64 36.72
CA THR A 259 -12.40 27.48 36.40
C THR A 259 -13.71 26.80 36.80
N PHE A 260 -13.82 25.48 36.64
CA PHE A 260 -15.00 24.74 37.10
C PHE A 260 -15.13 24.77 38.63
N GLY A 261 -14.02 24.69 39.36
CA GLY A 261 -13.98 24.87 40.82
C GLY A 261 -14.51 26.23 41.26
N GLU A 262 -14.07 27.31 40.60
CA GLU A 262 -14.56 28.67 40.88
C GLU A 262 -16.06 28.82 40.58
N ILE A 263 -16.55 28.24 39.48
CA ILE A 263 -17.97 28.26 39.13
C ILE A 263 -18.79 27.52 40.20
N LYS A 264 -18.29 26.37 40.66
CA LYS A 264 -18.95 25.60 41.71
C LYS A 264 -19.05 26.38 43.03
N GLU A 265 -17.97 27.04 43.46
CA GLU A 265 -17.97 27.86 44.68
C GLU A 265 -18.97 29.04 44.58
N ARG A 266 -19.07 29.68 43.40
CA ARG A 266 -20.09 30.71 43.15
C ARG A 266 -21.51 30.15 43.22
N PHE A 267 -21.71 28.91 42.80
CA PHE A 267 -23.01 28.25 42.84
C PHE A 267 -23.40 27.87 44.28
N ASP A 268 -22.47 27.29 45.04
CA ASP A 268 -22.67 26.92 46.45
C ASP A 268 -23.00 28.18 47.30
N THR A 269 -22.32 29.31 47.06
CA THR A 269 -22.62 30.58 47.73
C THR A 269 -23.98 31.18 47.34
N LEU A 270 -24.41 31.00 46.09
CA LEU A 270 -25.76 31.38 45.66
C LEU A 270 -26.84 30.50 46.31
N GLU A 271 -26.59 29.20 46.44
CA GLU A 271 -27.48 28.26 47.12
C GLU A 271 -27.61 28.61 48.61
N GLU A 272 -26.49 28.88 49.30
CA GLU A 272 -26.49 29.33 50.69
C GLU A 272 -27.27 30.65 50.86
N ARG A 273 -27.07 31.65 50.00
CA ARG A 273 -27.86 32.89 50.04
C ARG A 273 -29.34 32.66 49.77
N SER A 274 -29.69 31.75 48.87
CA SER A 274 -31.08 31.41 48.57
C SER A 274 -31.77 30.77 49.79
N THR A 275 -31.08 29.85 50.47
CA THR A 275 -31.59 29.17 51.66
C THR A 275 -31.69 30.13 52.85
N GLN A 276 -30.71 31.04 53.04
CA GLN A 276 -30.81 32.12 54.03
C GLN A 276 -32.00 33.06 53.75
N THR A 277 -32.23 33.43 52.49
CA THR A 277 -33.37 34.26 52.09
C THR A 277 -34.68 33.54 52.36
N GLN A 278 -34.75 32.24 52.06
CA GLN A 278 -35.92 31.41 52.33
C GLN A 278 -36.19 31.25 53.84
N GLN A 279 -35.14 31.08 54.66
CA GLN A 279 -35.24 31.03 56.11
C GLN A 279 -35.68 32.38 56.72
N LEU A 280 -35.21 33.51 56.20
CA LEU A 280 -35.70 34.83 56.61
C LEU A 280 -37.19 35.02 56.28
N VAL A 281 -37.62 34.54 55.12
CA VAL A 281 -39.04 34.55 54.73
C VAL A 281 -39.90 33.66 55.65
N GLN A 282 -39.36 32.52 56.10
CA GLN A 282 -40.06 31.59 57.00
C GLN A 282 -40.05 32.04 58.47
N SER A 283 -39.03 32.76 58.92
CA SER A 283 -38.77 33.03 60.35
C SER A 283 -39.48 34.26 60.94
N GLY A 284 -40.26 35.02 60.17
CA GLY A 284 -41.32 35.86 60.77
C GLY A 284 -41.32 37.33 60.42
N TRP A 285 -41.58 37.66 59.16
CA TRP A 285 -42.17 38.96 58.81
C TRP A 285 -43.69 38.82 58.71
N SER A 286 -44.35 39.03 59.85
CA SER A 286 -45.81 39.07 59.98
C SER A 286 -46.30 40.52 59.89
N GLY A 287 -46.42 41.04 58.67
CA GLY A 287 -47.00 42.36 58.41
C GLY A 287 -47.19 42.58 56.91
N ASP A 288 -48.45 42.62 56.48
CA ASP A 288 -48.91 42.81 55.09
C ASP A 288 -48.58 41.73 54.06
N ARG A 289 -49.45 40.72 54.02
CA ARG A 289 -49.48 39.62 53.04
C ARG A 289 -49.42 40.07 51.57
N GLN A 290 -49.99 41.24 51.23
CA GLN A 290 -49.97 41.79 49.87
C GLN A 290 -48.62 42.44 49.51
N VAL A 291 -47.99 43.16 50.44
CA VAL A 291 -46.61 43.66 50.25
C VAL A 291 -45.64 42.47 50.21
N GLN A 292 -45.95 41.41 50.96
CA GLN A 292 -45.19 40.16 50.97
C GLN A 292 -45.28 39.39 49.64
N GLU A 293 -46.47 39.30 49.01
CA GLU A 293 -46.64 38.70 47.69
C GLU A 293 -45.99 39.55 46.59
N ALA A 294 -46.14 40.87 46.64
CA ALA A 294 -45.49 41.77 45.68
C ALA A 294 -43.96 41.73 45.80
N TRP A 295 -43.42 41.73 47.01
CA TRP A 295 -41.97 41.62 47.25
C TRP A 295 -41.43 40.24 46.92
N ARG A 296 -42.16 39.16 47.24
CA ARG A 296 -41.80 37.78 46.83
C ARG A 296 -41.78 37.64 45.31
N ASN A 297 -42.77 38.17 44.61
CA ASN A 297 -42.80 38.12 43.16
C ASN A 297 -41.66 38.96 42.55
N ASN A 298 -41.37 40.14 43.08
CA ASN A 298 -40.27 40.98 42.58
C ASN A 298 -38.88 40.36 42.87
N GLN A 299 -38.66 39.79 44.06
CA GLN A 299 -37.42 39.08 44.40
C GLN A 299 -37.29 37.76 43.62
N ALA A 300 -38.39 37.04 43.41
CA ALA A 300 -38.41 35.84 42.58
C ALA A 300 -38.11 36.19 41.12
N GLU A 301 -38.66 37.28 40.59
CA GLU A 301 -38.35 37.76 39.24
C GLU A 301 -36.89 38.23 39.12
N GLU A 302 -36.38 39.05 40.05
CA GLU A 302 -34.97 39.46 40.04
C GLU A 302 -34.01 38.27 40.18
N SER A 303 -34.31 37.33 41.08
CA SER A 303 -33.47 36.13 41.26
C SER A 303 -33.52 35.22 40.05
N LEU A 304 -34.68 35.09 39.39
CA LEU A 304 -34.87 34.30 38.18
C LEU A 304 -34.23 34.96 36.95
N GLU A 305 -34.23 36.29 36.84
CA GLU A 305 -33.46 37.02 35.83
C GLU A 305 -31.96 36.91 36.06
N ARG A 306 -31.48 37.05 37.30
CA ARG A 306 -30.06 36.83 37.64
C ARG A 306 -29.64 35.39 37.32
N TRP A 307 -30.50 34.42 37.61
CA TRP A 307 -30.26 33.02 37.26
C TRP A 307 -30.23 32.77 35.76
N LYS A 308 -31.14 33.37 34.99
CA LYS A 308 -31.13 33.29 33.52
C LYS A 308 -29.86 33.91 32.94
N ALA A 309 -29.46 35.09 33.42
CA ALA A 309 -28.24 35.76 32.97
C ALA A 309 -26.99 34.91 33.26
N LEU A 310 -26.89 34.35 34.46
CA LEU A 310 -25.75 33.50 34.85
C LEU A 310 -25.73 32.17 34.08
N ARG A 311 -26.91 31.62 33.75
CA ARG A 311 -27.05 30.45 32.87
C ARG A 311 -26.66 30.75 31.43
N GLU A 312 -27.04 31.91 30.88
CA GLU A 312 -26.63 32.30 29.54
C GLU A 312 -25.13 32.58 29.46
N GLU A 313 -24.54 33.19 30.49
CA GLU A 313 -23.09 33.40 30.59
C GLU A 313 -22.33 32.06 30.62
N THR A 314 -22.75 31.12 31.47
CA THR A 314 -22.14 29.77 31.54
C THR A 314 -22.33 28.97 30.25
N LEU A 315 -23.51 29.04 29.62
CA LEU A 315 -23.71 28.41 28.30
C LEU A 315 -22.89 29.08 27.19
N GLY A 316 -22.64 30.39 27.29
CA GLY A 316 -21.75 31.12 26.39
C GLY A 316 -20.31 30.63 26.49
N VAL A 317 -19.80 30.45 27.71
CA VAL A 317 -18.45 29.91 27.97
C VAL A 317 -18.33 28.47 27.44
N LEU A 318 -19.32 27.61 27.72
CA LEU A 318 -19.31 26.22 27.24
C LEU A 318 -19.38 26.13 25.70
N ARG A 319 -20.15 27.00 25.02
CA ARG A 319 -20.16 27.04 23.54
C ARG A 319 -18.84 27.52 22.97
N ALA A 320 -18.18 28.49 23.60
CA ALA A 320 -16.88 28.96 23.16
C ALA A 320 -15.80 27.87 23.32
N GLN A 321 -15.87 27.07 24.38
CA GLN A 321 -14.98 25.91 24.57
C GLN A 321 -15.24 24.78 23.55
N ALA A 322 -16.49 24.57 23.12
CA ALA A 322 -16.84 23.52 22.15
C ALA A 322 -16.44 23.85 20.69
N GLN A 323 -16.08 25.11 20.39
CA GLN A 323 -15.66 25.55 19.05
C GLN A 323 -14.13 25.54 18.85
N VAL A 324 -13.36 25.23 19.89
CA VAL A 324 -11.89 25.18 19.90
C VAL A 324 -11.41 23.73 20.00
#